data_AF-A0AAV7VU92-F1
#
_entry.id   AF-A0AAV7VU92-F1
#
_cell.length_a   1.000
_cell.length_b   1.000
_cell.length_c   1.000
_cell.angle_alpha   90.00
_cell.angle_beta   90.00
_cell.angle_gamma   90.00
#
_symmetry.space_group_name_H-M   'P 1'
#
loop_
_entity.id
_entity.type
_entity.pdbx_description
1 polymer ?
#
loop_
_entity_poly.entity_id
_entity_poly.type
_entity_poly.pdbx_seq_one_letter_code
_entity_poly.pdbx_strand_id
1 'polypeptide(L)'
;MGDDFTCKVTDNQDENGFTLVNLKKKMKRIEAHANFILEYLKAGVIPMGLRVRNIPGLFAEIRKFLEKLSLIANRCSRDWILLIIETAREMISSLENEVLELETKIKQKAPWKKLESAWKR
;
A
#
# COMPACT_ATOMS: atom_id res chain seq x y z
N MET A 1 47.47 -0.63 28.66
CA MET A 1 46.23 -1.44 28.64
C MET A 1 45.10 -0.48 28.33
N GLY A 2 44.82 -0.30 27.04
CA GLY A 2 43.66 0.47 26.58
C GLY A 2 42.66 -0.55 26.06
N ASP A 3 41.53 -0.69 26.73
CA ASP A 3 40.44 -1.54 26.26
C ASP A 3 39.71 -0.80 25.15
N ASP A 4 39.88 -1.29 23.92
CA ASP A 4 39.12 -0.89 22.75
C ASP A 4 37.63 -1.20 22.98
N PHE A 5 36.86 -0.16 23.30
CA PHE A 5 35.41 -0.18 23.20
C PHE A 5 35.00 -0.22 21.73
N THR A 6 35.10 -1.40 21.11
CA THR A 6 34.42 -1.65 19.83
C THR A 6 32.92 -1.77 20.11
N CYS A 7 32.19 -0.67 19.94
CA CYS A 7 30.76 -0.70 19.76
C CYS A 7 30.47 -1.52 18.50
N LYS A 8 30.18 -2.82 18.67
CA LYS A 8 29.48 -3.61 17.66
C LYS A 8 28.07 -3.04 17.56
N VAL A 9 27.91 -2.00 16.75
CA VAL A 9 26.59 -1.56 16.29
C VAL A 9 25.98 -2.78 15.63
N THR A 10 24.88 -3.23 16.20
CA THR A 10 24.21 -4.46 15.80
C THR A 10 23.63 -4.28 14.39
N ASP A 11 24.22 -4.93 13.38
CA ASP A 11 23.74 -4.89 11.97
C ASP A 11 22.21 -5.16 11.86
N ASN A 12 21.66 -5.94 12.78
CA ASN A 12 20.22 -6.24 12.87
C ASN A 12 19.31 -5.03 13.18
N GLN A 13 19.80 -3.95 13.79
CA GLN A 13 18.97 -2.77 14.11
C GLN A 13 18.70 -1.92 12.86
N ASP A 14 19.68 -1.85 11.96
CA ASP A 14 19.60 -1.06 10.73
C ASP A 14 18.67 -1.72 9.69
N GLU A 15 18.69 -3.05 9.59
CA GLU A 15 17.80 -3.80 8.70
C GLU A 15 16.31 -3.66 9.08
N ASN A 16 16.00 -3.71 10.39
CA ASN A 16 14.63 -3.55 10.88
C ASN A 16 14.12 -2.11 10.68
N GLY A 17 14.98 -1.11 10.88
CA GLY A 17 14.66 0.29 10.62
C GLY A 17 14.42 0.57 9.14
N PHE A 18 15.28 0.06 8.26
CA PHE A 18 15.12 0.19 6.80
C PHE A 18 13.84 -0.48 6.30
N THR A 19 13.53 -1.67 6.82
CA THR A 19 12.31 -2.41 6.49
C THR A 19 11.05 -1.64 6.92
N LEU A 20 11.04 -1.09 8.13
CA LEU A 20 9.93 -0.28 8.63
C LEU A 20 9.67 0.95 7.74
N VAL A 21 10.73 1.65 7.33
CA VAL A 21 10.63 2.80 6.42
C VAL A 21 10.06 2.38 5.06
N ASN A 22 10.48 1.24 4.53
CA ASN A 22 9.98 0.73 3.25
C ASN A 22 8.51 0.33 3.30
N LEU A 23 8.07 -0.30 4.40
CA LEU A 23 6.66 -0.63 4.62
C LEU A 23 5.79 0.62 4.70
N LYS A 24 6.20 1.63 5.46
CA LYS A 24 5.50 2.92 5.54
C LYS A 24 5.44 3.64 4.19
N LYS A 25 6.52 3.60 3.40
CA LYS A 25 6.54 4.13 2.03
C LYS A 25 5.58 3.37 1.12
N LYS A 26 5.54 2.04 1.21
CA LYS A 26 4.61 1.19 0.44
C LYS A 26 3.16 1.54 0.78
N MET A 27 2.84 1.67 2.06
CA MET A 27 1.51 2.03 2.54
C MET A 27 1.05 3.39 1.97
N LYS A 28 1.88 4.43 2.10
CA LYS A 28 1.57 5.75 1.52
C LYS A 28 1.37 5.73 0.01
N ARG A 29 2.13 4.91 -0.73
CA ARG A 29 1.94 4.75 -2.18
C ARG A 29 0.59 4.13 -2.50
N ILE A 30 0.19 3.09 -1.77
CA ILE A 30 -1.10 2.41 -1.95
C ILE A 30 -2.25 3.37 -1.61
N GLU A 31 -2.16 4.08 -0.49
CA GLU A 31 -3.14 5.11 -0.09
C GLU A 31 -3.29 6.20 -1.16
N ALA A 32 -2.17 6.76 -1.64
CA ALA A 32 -2.19 7.78 -2.67
C ALA A 32 -2.85 7.25 -3.96
N HIS A 33 -2.55 6.02 -4.35
CA HIS A 33 -3.15 5.40 -5.53
C HIS A 33 -4.65 5.14 -5.37
N ALA A 34 -5.06 4.59 -4.22
CA ALA A 34 -6.47 4.35 -3.91
C ALA A 34 -7.27 5.65 -3.86
N ASN A 35 -6.72 6.70 -3.25
CA ASN A 35 -7.34 8.03 -3.21
C ASN A 35 -7.47 8.62 -4.60
N PHE A 36 -6.43 8.53 -5.43
CA PHE A 36 -6.50 8.99 -6.83
C PHE A 36 -7.63 8.28 -7.58
N ILE A 37 -7.71 6.96 -7.50
CA ILE A 37 -8.78 6.17 -8.14
C ILE A 37 -10.17 6.53 -7.59
N LEU A 38 -10.28 6.78 -6.28
CA LEU A 38 -11.52 7.21 -5.65
C LEU A 38 -12.02 8.56 -6.19
N GLU A 39 -11.12 9.50 -6.48
CA GLU A 39 -11.50 10.77 -7.09
C GLU A 39 -12.08 10.59 -8.50
N TYR A 40 -11.55 9.66 -9.30
CA TYR A 40 -12.16 9.30 -10.59
C TYR A 40 -13.56 8.72 -10.43
N LEU A 41 -13.75 7.84 -9.44
CA LEU A 41 -15.05 7.25 -9.15
C LEU A 41 -16.07 8.33 -8.79
N LYS A 42 -15.71 9.28 -7.91
CA LYS A 42 -16.55 10.42 -7.52
C LYS A 42 -16.91 11.31 -8.71
N ALA A 43 -15.93 11.57 -9.60
CA ALA A 43 -16.14 12.33 -10.82
C ALA A 43 -16.95 11.58 -11.89
N GLY A 44 -17.23 10.28 -11.68
CA GLY A 44 -17.91 9.43 -12.67
C GLY A 44 -17.08 9.14 -13.92
N VAL A 45 -15.76 9.38 -13.86
CA VAL A 45 -14.82 9.23 -14.97
C VAL A 45 -14.10 7.89 -14.85
N ILE A 46 -13.93 7.18 -15.96
CA ILE A 46 -13.13 5.94 -16.00
C ILE A 46 -11.69 6.31 -16.43
N PRO A 47 -10.66 6.05 -15.60
CA PRO A 47 -9.26 6.25 -15.96
C PRO A 47 -8.89 5.46 -17.22
N MET A 48 -8.04 6.02 -18.07
CA MET A 48 -7.65 5.39 -19.35
C MET A 48 -7.16 3.94 -19.19
N GLY A 49 -6.35 3.66 -18.17
CA GLY A 49 -5.83 2.32 -17.89
C GLY A 49 -6.88 1.30 -17.43
N LEU A 50 -8.08 1.76 -17.05
CA LEU A 50 -9.19 0.90 -16.59
C LEU A 50 -10.34 0.84 -17.60
N ARG A 51 -10.22 1.50 -18.76
CA ARG A 51 -11.23 1.45 -19.82
C ARG A 51 -11.13 0.11 -20.55
N VAL A 52 -12.18 -0.71 -20.45
CA VAL A 52 -12.28 -1.94 -21.25
C VAL A 52 -12.55 -1.57 -22.71
N ARG A 53 -11.60 -1.91 -23.61
CA ARG A 53 -11.71 -1.65 -25.06
C ARG A 53 -11.71 -2.94 -25.88
N ASN A 54 -12.48 -3.92 -25.46
CA ASN A 54 -12.63 -5.16 -26.21
C ASN A 54 -13.85 -5.05 -27.13
N ILE A 55 -13.62 -4.72 -28.41
CA ILE A 55 -14.67 -4.62 -29.42
C ILE A 55 -14.54 -5.82 -30.38
N PRO A 56 -15.52 -6.74 -30.40
CA PRO A 56 -15.54 -7.81 -31.39
C PRO A 56 -15.63 -7.24 -32.80
N GLY A 57 -14.68 -7.63 -33.67
CA GLY A 57 -14.65 -7.19 -35.07
C GLY A 57 -15.92 -7.55 -35.86
N LEU A 58 -16.58 -8.65 -35.47
CA LEU A 58 -17.78 -9.17 -36.14
C LEU A 58 -18.95 -8.19 -36.18
N PHE A 59 -19.05 -7.28 -35.22
CA PHE A 59 -20.17 -6.32 -35.10
C PHE A 59 -19.71 -4.87 -34.98
N ALA A 60 -18.47 -4.58 -35.38
CA ALA A 60 -17.85 -3.26 -35.20
C ALA A 60 -18.58 -2.14 -35.97
N GLU A 61 -19.28 -2.45 -37.05
CA GLU A 61 -20.03 -1.46 -37.83
C GLU A 61 -21.45 -1.18 -37.28
N ILE A 62 -21.96 -2.04 -36.38
CA ILE A 62 -23.32 -1.92 -35.86
C ILE A 62 -23.32 -0.96 -34.67
N ARG A 63 -23.76 0.29 -34.90
CA ARG A 63 -23.80 1.34 -33.85
C ARG A 63 -24.56 0.90 -32.58
N LYS A 64 -25.74 0.29 -32.73
CA LYS A 64 -26.55 -0.20 -31.59
C LYS A 64 -25.82 -1.26 -30.76
N PHE A 65 -24.98 -2.08 -31.40
CA PHE A 65 -24.17 -3.07 -30.70
C PHE A 65 -23.06 -2.38 -29.90
N LEU A 66 -22.35 -1.44 -30.51
CA LEU A 66 -21.29 -0.66 -29.84
C LEU A 66 -21.82 0.12 -28.64
N GLU A 67 -23.01 0.72 -28.74
CA GLU A 67 -23.66 1.41 -27.62
C GLU A 67 -23.90 0.47 -26.44
N LYS A 68 -24.52 -0.70 -26.68
CA LYS A 68 -24.75 -1.71 -25.64
C LYS A 68 -23.45 -2.25 -25.05
N LEU A 69 -22.45 -2.51 -25.90
CA LEU A 69 -21.14 -2.96 -25.46
C LEU A 69 -20.45 -1.92 -24.59
N SER A 70 -20.55 -0.63 -24.95
CA SER A 70 -19.99 0.47 -24.16
C SER A 70 -20.61 0.55 -22.76
N LEU A 71 -21.91 0.30 -22.63
CA LEU A 71 -22.60 0.28 -21.34
C LEU A 71 -22.10 -0.87 -20.45
N ILE A 72 -21.93 -2.05 -21.04
CA ILE A 72 -21.39 -3.22 -20.34
C ILE A 72 -19.94 -2.95 -19.92
N ALA A 73 -19.09 -2.48 -20.84
CA ALA A 73 -17.70 -2.16 -20.57
C ALA A 73 -17.56 -1.12 -19.46
N ASN A 74 -18.37 -0.05 -19.50
CA ASN A 74 -18.37 0.99 -18.47
C ASN A 74 -18.79 0.45 -17.10
N ARG A 75 -19.76 -0.47 -17.03
CA ARG A 75 -20.15 -1.13 -15.78
C ARG A 75 -19.00 -1.97 -15.23
N CYS A 76 -18.41 -2.83 -16.06
CA CYS A 76 -17.27 -3.65 -15.65
C CYS A 76 -16.08 -2.79 -15.18
N SER A 77 -15.78 -1.69 -15.87
CA SER A 77 -14.74 -0.75 -15.45
C SER A 77 -15.02 -0.12 -14.07
N ARG A 78 -16.29 0.21 -13.76
CA ARG A 78 -16.68 0.73 -12.44
C ARG A 78 -16.54 -0.33 -11.36
N ASP A 79 -16.97 -1.56 -11.64
CA ASP A 79 -16.84 -2.69 -10.70
C ASP A 79 -15.35 -2.97 -10.43
N TRP A 80 -14.49 -2.87 -11.45
CA TRP A 80 -13.05 -2.96 -11.29
C TRP A 80 -12.45 -1.85 -10.42
N ILE A 81 -12.91 -0.60 -10.61
CA ILE A 81 -12.49 0.53 -9.78
C ILE A 81 -12.82 0.26 -8.30
N LEU A 82 -14.03 -0.22 -8.02
CA LEU A 82 -14.47 -0.56 -6.67
C LEU A 82 -13.60 -1.67 -6.06
N LEU A 83 -13.38 -2.74 -6.82
CA LEU A 83 -12.52 -3.85 -6.38
C LEU A 83 -11.11 -3.37 -6.03
N ILE A 84 -10.51 -2.51 -6.85
CA ILE A 84 -9.17 -1.96 -6.56
C ILE A 84 -9.16 -1.17 -5.25
N ILE A 85 -10.18 -0.37 -4.99
CA ILE A 85 -10.29 0.42 -3.74
C ILE A 85 -10.45 -0.51 -2.54
N GLU A 86 -11.28 -1.55 -2.64
CA GLU A 86 -11.50 -2.54 -1.59
C GLU A 86 -10.20 -3.30 -1.28
N THR A 87 -9.56 -3.87 -2.29
CA THR A 87 -8.28 -4.57 -2.13
C THR A 87 -7.20 -3.66 -1.57
N ALA A 88 -7.14 -2.39 -1.99
CA ALA A 88 -6.17 -1.45 -1.45
C ALA A 88 -6.39 -1.20 0.06
N ARG A 89 -7.65 -1.10 0.51
CA ARG A 89 -7.98 -0.93 1.94
C ARG A 89 -7.57 -2.15 2.76
N GLU A 90 -7.85 -3.36 2.26
CA GLU A 90 -7.43 -4.61 2.92
C GLU A 90 -5.90 -4.69 3.03
N MET A 91 -5.18 -4.35 1.95
CA MET A 91 -3.73 -4.31 1.95
C MET A 91 -3.16 -3.28 2.93
N ILE A 92 -3.76 -2.09 3.03
CA ILE A 92 -3.34 -1.07 4.00
C ILE A 92 -3.50 -1.60 5.42
N SER A 93 -4.67 -2.17 5.75
CA SER A 93 -4.92 -2.72 7.08
C SER A 93 -3.92 -3.84 7.45
N SER A 94 -3.58 -4.71 6.49
CA SER A 94 -2.52 -5.71 6.69
C SER A 94 -1.16 -5.07 6.97
N LEU A 95 -0.77 -4.07 6.19
CA LEU A 95 0.51 -3.37 6.34
C LEU A 95 0.58 -2.58 7.66
N GLU A 96 -0.53 -2.01 8.14
CA GLU A 96 -0.61 -1.34 9.44
C GLU A 96 -0.29 -2.30 10.58
N ASN A 97 -0.81 -3.53 10.53
CA ASN A 97 -0.51 -4.58 11.51
C ASN A 97 0.98 -4.96 11.47
N GLU A 98 1.54 -5.18 10.28
CA GLU A 98 2.98 -5.47 10.12
C GLU A 98 3.88 -4.34 10.67
N VAL A 99 3.51 -3.09 10.40
CA VAL A 99 4.21 -1.91 10.92
C VAL A 99 4.15 -1.86 12.44
N LEU A 100 2.97 -2.10 13.03
CA LEU A 100 2.78 -2.10 14.49
C LEU A 100 3.62 -3.22 15.16
N GLU A 101 3.63 -4.40 14.58
CA GLU A 101 4.45 -5.52 15.06
C GLU A 101 5.96 -5.21 15.00
N LEU A 102 6.44 -4.60 13.92
CA LEU A 102 7.84 -4.22 13.80
C LEU A 102 8.21 -3.10 14.77
N GLU A 103 7.35 -2.10 14.94
CA GLU A 103 7.57 -1.03 15.92
C GLU A 103 7.62 -1.55 17.35
N THR A 104 6.75 -2.50 17.71
CA THR A 104 6.77 -3.11 19.04
C THR A 104 8.04 -3.95 19.25
N LYS A 105 8.48 -4.72 18.25
CA LYS A 105 9.75 -5.46 18.29
C LYS A 105 10.96 -4.53 18.46
N ILE A 106 10.99 -3.39 17.75
CA ILE A 106 12.05 -2.38 17.89
C ILE A 106 12.03 -1.76 19.29
N LYS A 107 10.84 -1.37 19.79
CA LYS A 107 10.70 -0.78 21.13
C LYS A 107 11.08 -1.74 22.26
N GLN A 108 10.82 -3.04 22.12
CA GLN A 108 11.21 -4.05 23.11
C GLN A 108 12.73 -4.31 23.13
N LYS A 109 13.41 -4.20 21.98
CA LYS A 109 14.86 -4.39 21.86
C LYS A 109 15.68 -3.16 22.29
N ALA A 110 15.06 -1.99 22.45
CA ALA A 110 15.69 -0.76 22.93
C ALA A 110 16.14 -0.89 24.41
N PRO A 111 17.44 -1.07 24.70
CA PRO A 111 17.90 -1.41 26.06
C PRO A 111 17.89 -0.24 27.05
N TRP A 112 17.78 1.00 26.58
CA TRP A 112 17.95 2.20 27.41
C TRP A 112 16.84 2.40 28.47
N LYS A 113 15.62 1.85 28.26
CA LYS A 113 14.58 1.86 29.31
C LYS A 113 14.93 0.98 30.52
N LYS A 114 15.78 -0.04 30.34
CA LYS A 114 16.24 -0.92 31.44
C LYS A 114 17.31 -0.25 32.30
N LEU A 115 18.07 0.68 31.70
CA LEU A 115 19.14 1.43 32.36
C LEU A 115 18.60 2.58 33.22
N GLU A 116 17.56 3.30 32.80
CA GLU A 116 16.97 4.39 33.62
C GLU A 116 16.44 3.90 34.98
N SER A 117 15.95 2.66 35.06
CA SER A 117 15.56 2.01 36.32
C SER A 117 16.72 1.55 37.19
N ALA A 118 17.94 1.45 36.66
CA ALA A 118 19.15 1.08 37.39
C ALA A 118 19.87 2.30 37.99
N TRP A 119 19.73 3.47 37.37
CA TRP A 119 20.34 4.74 37.83
C TRP A 119 19.50 5.49 38.88
N LYS A 120 18.27 5.02 39.17
CA LYS A 120 17.36 5.59 40.18
C LYS A 120 17.35 4.83 41.52
N ARG A 121 18.30 3.90 41.74
CA ARG A 121 18.50 3.25 43.05
C ARG A 121 19.69 3.85 43.79
#